data_AF-A0A5P8Z4P2-F1
#
_entry.id   AF-A0A5P8Z4P2-F1
#
_cell.length_a   1.000
_cell.length_b   1.000
_cell.length_c   1.000
_cell.angle_alpha   90.00
_cell.angle_beta   90.00
_cell.angle_gamma   90.00
#
_symmetry.space_group_name_H-M   'P 1'
#
loop_
_entity.id
_entity.type
_entity.pdbx_description
1 polymer ?
#
loop_
_entity_poly.entity_id
_entity_poly.type
_entity_poly.pdbx_seq_one_letter_code
_entity_poly.pdbx_strand_id
1 'polypeptide(L)' 'MNRHAVPISFTPRLLPAPQAAQYLGVSESKLRTLPIPRRILDAKKLYHINDLIAYADGLPVEGESEVNSCDAIFGASG' A
#
# COMPACT_ATOMS: atom_id res chain seq x y z
N MET A 1 39.96 11.60 -5.55
CA MET A 1 38.93 10.65 -5.08
C MET A 1 37.57 11.30 -5.23
N ASN A 2 36.84 10.99 -6.30
CA ASN A 2 35.53 11.59 -6.57
C ASN A 2 34.44 10.78 -5.83
N ARG A 3 33.95 11.34 -4.73
CA ARG A 3 32.80 10.80 -4.00
C ARG A 3 31.58 10.94 -4.91
N HIS A 4 31.12 9.84 -5.49
CA HIS A 4 29.84 9.80 -6.18
C HIS A 4 28.76 9.92 -5.09
N ALA A 5 28.18 11.10 -4.94
CA ALA A 5 27.03 11.28 -4.08
C ALA A 5 25.89 10.44 -4.67
N VAL A 6 25.58 9.31 -4.03
CA VAL A 6 24.40 8.50 -4.37
C VAL A 6 23.18 9.36 -4.02
N PRO A 7 22.34 9.74 -5.01
CA PRO A 7 21.15 10.52 -4.71
C PRO A 7 20.20 9.66 -3.87
N ILE A 8 19.81 10.15 -2.70
CA ILE A 8 18.76 9.51 -1.91
C ILE A 8 17.44 9.79 -2.61
N SER A 9 16.95 8.83 -3.38
CA SER A 9 15.62 8.89 -4.00
C SER A 9 14.57 8.67 -2.92
N PHE A 10 14.03 9.75 -2.36
CA PHE A 10 12.95 9.65 -1.38
C PHE A 10 11.62 9.47 -2.12
N THR A 11 10.99 8.31 -1.93
CA THR A 11 9.59 8.14 -2.35
C THR A 11 8.71 9.06 -1.48
N PRO A 12 7.96 10.00 -2.07
CA PRO A 12 7.13 10.91 -1.29
C PRO A 12 6.03 10.12 -0.57
N ARG A 13 5.73 10.47 0.69
CA ARG A 13 4.71 9.77 1.49
C ARG A 13 3.32 9.77 0.84
N LEU A 14 3.03 10.80 0.05
CA LEU A 14 1.79 10.96 -0.70
C LEU A 14 2.09 10.84 -2.20
N LEU A 15 1.46 9.85 -2.83
CA LEU A 15 1.63 9.55 -4.25
C LEU A 15 0.42 10.02 -5.07
N PRO A 16 0.62 10.67 -6.23
CA PRO A 16 -0.44 10.88 -7.19
C PRO A 16 -0.89 9.54 -7.81
N ALA A 17 -2.06 9.53 -8.46
CA ALA A 17 -2.66 8.31 -9.01
C ALA A 17 -1.73 7.49 -9.95
N PRO A 18 -0.97 8.08 -10.89
CA PRO A 18 -0.06 7.31 -11.74
C PRO A 18 1.01 6.55 -10.92
N GLN A 19 1.64 7.22 -9.96
CA GLN A 19 2.70 6.63 -9.14
C GLN A 19 2.15 5.60 -8.15
N ALA A 20 0.97 5.85 -7.57
CA ALA A 20 0.30 4.87 -6.71
C ALA A 20 -0.13 3.61 -7.48
N ALA A 21 -0.57 3.77 -8.73
CA ALA A 21 -0.93 2.65 -9.59
C ALA A 21 0.31 1.81 -9.97
N GLN A 22 1.40 2.49 -10.32
CA GLN A 22 2.71 1.84 -10.54
C GLN A 22 3.21 1.10 -9.29
N TYR A 23 3.05 1.70 -8.11
CA TYR A 23 3.43 1.08 -6.84
C TYR A 23 2.72 -0.26 -6.60
N LEU A 24 1.41 -0.34 -6.89
CA LEU A 24 0.62 -1.56 -6.78
C LEU A 24 0.70 -2.49 -8.01
N GLY A 25 1.39 -2.09 -9.09
CA GLY A 25 1.45 -2.86 -10.33
C GLY A 25 0.13 -2.94 -11.10
N VAL A 26 -0.77 -1.95 -10.97
CA VAL A 26 -2.09 -1.91 -11.61
C VAL A 26 -2.27 -0.68 -12.50
N SER A 27 -3.35 -0.63 -13.29
CA SER A 27 -3.73 0.58 -14.03
C SER A 27 -4.34 1.64 -13.11
N GLU A 28 -4.26 2.92 -13.50
CA GLU A 28 -4.93 4.00 -12.75
C GLU A 28 -6.45 3.83 -12.69
N SER A 29 -7.06 3.27 -13.74
CA SER A 29 -8.49 2.97 -13.74
C SER A 29 -8.84 1.93 -12.68
N LYS A 30 -8.04 0.86 -12.56
CA LYS A 30 -8.20 -0.14 -11.50
C LYS A 30 -8.00 0.46 -10.13
N LEU A 31 -6.92 1.23 -9.92
CA LEU A 31 -6.63 1.91 -8.64
C LEU A 31 -7.83 2.72 -8.14
N ARG A 32 -8.52 3.46 -9.03
CA ARG A 32 -9.68 4.30 -8.67
C ARG A 32 -10.89 3.50 -8.18
N THR A 33 -10.97 2.21 -8.48
CA THR A 33 -12.04 1.31 -8.01
C THR A 33 -11.74 0.64 -6.67
N LEU A 34 -10.48 0.71 -6.22
CA LEU A 34 -10.07 0.05 -4.98
C LEU A 34 -10.57 0.84 -3.76
N PRO A 35 -10.91 0.15 -2.66
CA PRO A 35 -11.37 0.79 -1.43
C PRO A 35 -10.21 1.40 -0.61
N ILE A 36 -9.30 2.10 -1.27
CA ILE A 36 -8.12 2.72 -0.63
C ILE A 36 -8.43 4.18 -0.28
N PRO A 37 -8.21 4.61 0.98
CA PRO A 37 -8.38 6.00 1.38
C PRO A 37 -7.56 6.97 0.52
N ARG A 38 -8.16 8.12 0.18
CA ARG A 38 -7.50 9.18 -0.58
C ARG A 38 -7.41 10.44 0.27
N ARG A 39 -6.24 11.07 0.28
CA ARG A 39 -6.01 12.39 0.88
C ARG A 39 -6.30 13.46 -0.17
N ILE A 40 -6.99 14.52 0.22
CA ILE A 40 -7.34 15.63 -0.66
C ILE A 40 -6.40 16.80 -0.36
N LEU A 41 -5.75 17.31 -1.41
CA LEU A 41 -4.94 18.52 -1.38
C LEU A 41 -5.39 19.39 -2.55
N ASP A 42 -6.19 20.42 -2.27
CA ASP A 42 -6.92 21.20 -3.26
C ASP A 42 -7.73 20.30 -4.20
N ALA A 43 -7.51 20.40 -5.52
CA ALA A 43 -8.13 19.56 -6.53
C ALA A 43 -7.48 18.17 -6.69
N LYS A 44 -6.35 17.90 -6.01
CA LYS A 44 -5.59 16.66 -6.17
C LYS A 44 -6.04 15.60 -5.16
N LYS A 45 -6.14 14.37 -5.65
CA LYS A 45 -6.33 13.15 -4.85
C LYS A 45 -5.01 12.41 -4.77
N LEU A 46 -4.51 12.22 -3.56
CA LEU A 46 -3.24 11.55 -3.28
C LEU A 46 -3.47 10.30 -2.44
N TYR A 47 -2.58 9.33 -2.58
CA TYR A 47 -2.60 8.07 -1.84
C TYR A 47 -1.44 8.06 -0.86
N HIS A 48 -1.70 7.70 0.39
CA HIS A 48 -0.63 7.53 1.36
C HIS A 48 0.02 6.16 1.16
N ILE A 49 1.35 6.09 1.19
CA ILE A 49 2.08 4.83 0.96
C ILE A 49 1.63 3.72 1.91
N ASN A 50 1.46 4.01 3.21
CA ASN A 50 1.02 3.00 4.17
C ASN A 50 -0.38 2.43 3.86
N ASP A 51 -1.27 3.23 3.27
CA ASP A 51 -2.61 2.74 2.88
C ASP A 51 -2.48 1.79 1.68
N LEU A 52 -1.50 2.02 0.78
CA LEU A 52 -1.19 1.12 -0.34
C LEU A 52 -0.55 -0.18 0.14
N ILE A 53 0.40 -0.09 1.09
CA ILE A 53 1.05 -1.27 1.71
C ILE A 53 -0.01 -2.14 2.41
N ALA A 54 -0.82 -1.54 3.29
CA ALA A 54 -1.86 -2.27 4.01
C ALA A 54 -2.87 -2.94 3.08
N TYR A 55 -3.21 -2.30 1.95
CA TYR A 55 -4.05 -2.91 0.94
C TYR A 55 -3.37 -4.12 0.28
N ALA A 56 -2.09 -4.00 -0.08
CA ALA A 56 -1.34 -5.09 -0.71
C ALA A 56 -1.16 -6.28 0.23
N ASP A 57 -0.82 -6.02 1.50
CA ASP A 57 -0.65 -7.05 2.54
C ASP A 57 -1.97 -7.78 2.86
N GLY A 58 -3.12 -7.12 2.64
CA GLY A 58 -4.44 -7.70 2.82
C GLY A 58 -4.98 -8.46 1.61
N LEU A 59 -4.24 -8.55 0.50
CA LEU A 59 -4.68 -9.34 -0.66
C LEU A 59 -4.56 -10.84 -0.36
N PRO A 60 -5.53 -11.66 -0.80
CA PRO A 60 -5.42 -13.10 -0.68
C PRO A 60 -4.25 -13.62 -1.52
N VAL A 61 -3.46 -14.53 -0.96
CA VAL A 61 -2.45 -15.29 -1.69
C VAL A 61 -3.11 -16.53 -2.28
N GLU A 62 -2.81 -16.82 -3.55
CA GLU A 62 -3.33 -18.02 -4.20
C GLU A 62 -2.90 -19.29 -3.44
N GLY A 63 -3.89 -20.10 -3.04
CA GLY A 63 -3.64 -21.35 -2.32
C GLY A 63 -3.50 -21.20 -0.80
N GLU A 64 -3.55 -20.00 -0.23
CA GLU A 64 -3.72 -19.82 1.20
C GLU A 64 -5.20 -19.99 1.58
N SER A 65 -5.49 -20.99 2.42
CA SER A 65 -6.75 -21.02 3.16
C SER A 65 -6.72 -19.92 4.22
N GLU A 66 -7.79 -19.13 4.33
CA GLU A 66 -7.94 -18.09 5.36
C GLU A 66 -7.86 -18.71 6.76
N VAL A 67 -6.66 -18.83 7.32
CA VAL A 67 -6.44 -19.21 8.71
C VAL A 67 -5.84 -18.01 9.43
N ASN A 68 -6.67 -16.99 9.65
CA ASN A 68 -6.35 -15.90 10.58
C ASN A 68 -6.53 -16.40 12.02
N SER A 69 -5.55 -17.17 12.50
CA SER A 69 -5.51 -17.78 13.83
C SER A 69 -5.21 -16.80 14.97
N CYS A 70 -5.59 -15.52 14.84
CA CYS A 70 -5.72 -14.67 16.04
C CYS A 70 -6.71 -15.29 17.04
N ASP A 71 -7.71 -16.06 16.57
CA ASP A 71 -8.58 -16.90 17.40
C ASP A 71 -7.85 -18.07 18.10
N ALA A 72 -6.71 -18.54 17.57
CA ALA A 72 -5.96 -19.63 18.20
C ALA A 72 -5.01 -19.14 19.31
N ILE A 73 -4.59 -17.87 19.28
CA ILE A 73 -3.61 -17.31 20.25
C ILE A 73 -4.32 -16.76 21.50
N PHE A 74 -5.53 -16.21 21.37
CA PHE A 74 -6.31 -15.72 22.51
C PHE A 74 -7.25 -16.77 23.10
N GLY A 75 -6.81 -18.04 23.16
CA GLY A 75 -7.42 -19.10 23.98
C GLY A 75 -7.29 -18.81 25.48
N ALA A 76 -7.93 -17.72 25.93
CA ALA A 76 -8.09 -17.34 27.31
C ALA A 76 -9.54 -17.59 27.72
N SER A 77 -9.85 -18.82 28.14
CA SER A 77 -10.92 -19.12 29.11
C SER A 77 -11.03 -20.63 29.33
N GLY A 78 -10.86 -21.05 30.59
CA GLY A 78 -11.16 -22.40 31.08
C GLY A 78 -10.08 -22.97 31.98
#